data_AF-A0A448ZZU4-F1
#
_entry.id   AF-A0A448ZZU4-F1
#
_cell.length_a   1.000
_cell.length_b   1.000
_cell.length_c   1.000
_cell.angle_alpha   90.00
_cell.angle_beta   90.00
_cell.angle_gamma   90.00
#
_symmetry.space_group_name_H-M   'P 1'
#
loop_
_entity.id
_entity.type
_entity.pdbx_description
1 polymer ?
#
loop_
_entity_poly.entity_id
_entity_poly.type
_entity_poly.pdbx_seq_one_letter_code
_entity_poly.pdbx_strand_id
1 'polypeptide(L)'
;MLIDLGIDLKGININTFCEALTHTTFSNEHKNVQNFEYLEFLGDAIIEFVVTAEIYKRFPNYNEGMATQHRISIVNNHTLSTISRKLKIIDNIRTGNKAFINGQNEKVDSDFFEAFIAALYVEKGLDFATKFLLKTLKNIFIKSTLKRLQILKPQYRNCFNQPALLI
;
A
#
# COMPACT_ATOMS: atom_id res chain seq x y z
N MET A 1 -10.51 -6.88 12.72
CA MET A 1 -9.64 -6.44 11.61
C MET A 1 -8.29 -7.15 11.58
N LEU A 2 -7.34 -6.87 12.48
CA LEU A 2 -5.97 -7.43 12.38
C LEU A 2 -5.93 -8.97 12.34
N ILE A 3 -6.71 -9.63 13.21
CA ILE A 3 -6.84 -11.09 13.24
C ILE A 3 -7.43 -11.61 11.92
N ASP A 4 -8.44 -10.92 11.36
CA ASP A 4 -9.07 -11.29 10.09
C ASP A 4 -8.10 -11.18 8.90
N LEU A 5 -7.11 -10.29 9.02
CA LEU A 5 -6.00 -10.14 8.07
C LEU A 5 -4.87 -11.14 8.31
N GLY A 6 -4.99 -12.02 9.31
CA GLY A 6 -3.99 -13.02 9.69
C GLY A 6 -2.78 -12.45 10.41
N ILE A 7 -2.93 -11.29 11.08
CA ILE A 7 -1.86 -10.63 11.82
C ILE A 7 -1.90 -11.09 13.28
N ASP A 8 -0.82 -11.73 13.74
CA ASP A 8 -0.64 -12.14 15.13
C ASP A 8 -0.44 -10.92 16.05
N LEU A 9 -1.21 -10.86 17.15
CA LEU A 9 -1.17 -9.77 18.12
C LEU A 9 -0.10 -9.95 19.20
N LYS A 10 0.62 -11.08 19.22
CA LYS A 10 1.67 -11.29 20.21
C LYS A 10 2.80 -10.27 20.04
N GLY A 11 3.09 -9.55 21.12
CA GLY A 11 4.20 -8.62 21.21
C GLY A 11 4.04 -7.31 20.42
N ILE A 12 2.84 -6.99 19.94
CA ILE A 12 2.57 -5.71 19.26
C ILE A 12 1.92 -4.71 20.21
N ASN A 13 2.28 -3.44 20.07
CA ASN A 13 1.57 -2.30 20.63
C ASN A 13 0.39 -1.92 19.72
N ILE A 14 -0.82 -2.17 20.19
CA ILE A 14 -2.04 -1.88 19.42
C ILE A 14 -2.24 -0.38 19.15
N ASN A 15 -1.65 0.50 19.98
CA ASN A 15 -1.80 1.94 19.84
C ASN A 15 -1.22 2.46 18.52
N THR A 16 -0.18 1.81 17.99
CA THR A 16 0.40 2.14 16.69
C THR A 16 -0.61 1.95 15.56
N PHE A 17 -1.42 0.88 15.62
CA PHE A 17 -2.52 0.68 14.68
C PHE A 17 -3.68 1.63 14.95
N CYS A 18 -3.95 1.98 16.22
CA CYS A 18 -4.95 2.99 16.53
C CYS A 18 -4.56 4.36 15.94
N GLU A 19 -3.30 4.76 16.04
CA GLU A 19 -2.74 5.97 15.43
C GLU A 19 -2.91 5.94 13.90
N ALA A 20 -2.47 4.85 13.26
CA ALA A 20 -2.62 4.65 11.82
C ALA A 20 -4.07 4.73 11.32
N LEU A 21 -5.04 4.44 12.18
CA LEU A 21 -6.48 4.48 11.87
C LEU A 21 -7.18 5.71 12.42
N THR A 22 -6.45 6.73 12.91
CA THR A 22 -7.06 7.93 13.50
C THR A 22 -6.94 9.10 12.54
N HIS A 23 -8.08 9.54 11.99
CA HIS A 23 -8.14 10.71 11.11
C HIS A 23 -7.82 12.01 11.86
N THR A 24 -7.30 13.01 11.16
CA THR A 24 -6.98 14.34 11.71
C THR A 24 -8.19 15.01 12.37
N THR A 25 -9.40 14.80 11.84
CA THR A 25 -10.64 15.32 12.45
C THR A 25 -10.89 14.74 13.84
N PHE A 26 -10.51 13.49 14.09
CA PHE A 26 -10.62 12.89 15.42
C PHE A 26 -9.57 13.46 16.37
N SER A 27 -8.29 13.52 15.94
CA SER A 27 -7.23 14.06 16.79
C SER A 27 -7.43 15.54 17.12
N ASN A 28 -8.00 16.32 16.21
CA ASN A 28 -8.30 17.73 16.45
C ASN A 28 -9.39 17.93 17.52
N GLU A 29 -10.28 16.95 17.69
CA GLU A 29 -11.32 16.97 18.74
C GLU A 29 -10.81 16.40 20.09
N HIS A 30 -9.71 15.64 20.09
CA HIS A 30 -9.23 14.90 21.27
C HIS A 30 -7.76 15.23 21.59
N LYS A 31 -7.53 15.91 22.73
CA LYS A 31 -6.17 16.25 23.18
C LYS A 31 -5.30 14.99 23.33
N ASN A 32 -4.03 15.12 22.95
CA ASN A 32 -2.99 14.08 23.07
C ASN A 32 -3.26 12.79 22.27
N VAL A 33 -4.08 12.86 21.22
CA VAL A 33 -4.29 11.74 20.29
C VAL A 33 -3.48 11.99 19.03
N GLN A 34 -2.59 11.06 18.68
CA GLN A 34 -1.87 11.09 17.41
C GLN A 34 -2.77 10.62 16.26
N ASN A 35 -2.45 11.08 15.05
CA ASN A 35 -3.18 10.76 13.83
C ASN A 35 -2.28 10.01 12.84
N PHE A 36 -2.85 9.60 11.72
CA PHE A 36 -2.18 8.76 10.73
C PHE A 36 -1.05 9.46 9.95
N GLU A 37 -0.94 10.79 9.94
CA GLU A 37 -0.15 11.55 8.94
C GLU A 37 1.35 11.22 8.97
N TYR A 38 1.95 11.02 10.15
CA TYR A 38 3.36 10.67 10.23
C TYR A 38 3.63 9.21 9.83
N LEU A 39 2.67 8.33 10.11
CA LEU A 39 2.70 6.94 9.64
C LEU A 39 2.44 6.86 8.13
N GLU A 40 1.57 7.70 7.55
CA GLU A 40 1.41 7.84 6.09
C GLU A 40 2.75 8.15 5.44
N PHE A 41 3.43 9.20 5.92
CA PHE A 41 4.74 9.60 5.42
C PHE A 41 5.76 8.44 5.42
N LEU A 42 5.84 7.69 6.52
CA LEU A 42 6.72 6.51 6.61
C LEU A 42 6.26 5.38 5.67
N GLY A 43 4.95 5.17 5.59
CA GLY A 43 4.31 4.11 4.82
C GLY A 43 4.51 4.27 3.33
N ASP A 44 4.37 5.48 2.82
CA ASP A 44 4.64 5.85 1.43
C ASP A 44 6.08 5.46 1.04
N ALA A 45 7.07 5.90 1.82
CA ALA A 45 8.48 5.56 1.58
C ALA A 45 8.73 4.04 1.58
N ILE A 46 8.09 3.28 2.49
CA ILE A 46 8.19 1.82 2.53
C ILE A 46 7.57 1.18 1.29
N ILE A 47 6.37 1.63 0.89
CA ILE A 47 5.66 1.10 -0.27
C ILE A 47 6.47 1.38 -1.55
N GLU A 48 6.96 2.61 -1.71
CA GLU A 48 7.82 2.99 -2.84
C GLU A 48 9.07 2.10 -2.91
N PHE A 49 9.76 1.92 -1.79
CA PHE A 49 10.97 1.09 -1.72
C PHE A 49 10.66 -0.36 -2.10
N VAL A 50 9.68 -0.99 -1.47
CA VAL A 50 9.33 -2.40 -1.69
C VAL A 50 8.91 -2.64 -3.14
N VAL A 51 8.06 -1.78 -3.69
CA VAL A 51 7.60 -1.93 -5.08
C VAL A 51 8.74 -1.69 -6.06
N THR A 52 9.60 -0.69 -5.81
CA THR A 52 10.79 -0.44 -6.63
C THR A 52 11.73 -1.64 -6.63
N ALA A 53 12.02 -2.20 -5.46
CA ALA A 53 12.87 -3.38 -5.31
C ALA A 53 12.29 -4.60 -6.03
N GLU A 54 10.98 -4.81 -5.95
CA GLU A 54 10.32 -5.93 -6.63
C GLU A 54 10.31 -5.76 -8.15
N ILE A 55 10.12 -4.53 -8.66
CA ILE A 55 10.24 -4.24 -10.09
C ILE A 55 11.67 -4.50 -10.57
N TYR A 56 12.67 -4.00 -9.85
CA TYR A 56 14.09 -4.22 -10.18
C TYR A 56 14.41 -5.71 -10.28
N LYS A 57 13.94 -6.51 -9.30
CA LYS A 57 14.16 -7.95 -9.26
C LYS A 57 13.46 -8.71 -10.39
N ARG A 58 12.20 -8.37 -10.70
CA ARG A 58 11.39 -9.09 -11.69
C ARG A 58 11.64 -8.65 -13.14
N PHE A 59 12.09 -7.42 -13.33
CA PHE A 59 12.27 -6.82 -14.66
C PHE A 59 13.67 -6.23 -14.81
N PRO A 60 14.74 -7.05 -14.76
CA PRO A 60 16.13 -6.57 -14.80
C PRO A 60 16.50 -5.84 -16.10
N ASN A 61 15.70 -5.99 -17.16
CA ASN A 61 15.91 -5.34 -18.45
C ASN A 61 15.24 -3.95 -18.57
N TYR A 62 14.57 -3.47 -17.52
CA TYR A 62 13.95 -2.15 -17.55
C TYR A 62 15.01 -1.06 -17.45
N ASN A 63 14.88 -0.03 -18.28
CA ASN A 63 15.51 1.25 -17.99
C ASN A 63 14.73 2.00 -16.90
N GLU A 64 15.33 3.06 -16.36
CA GLU A 64 14.75 3.88 -15.28
C GLU A 64 13.32 4.33 -15.62
N GLY A 65 13.10 4.95 -16.79
CA GLY A 65 11.78 5.44 -17.17
C GLY A 65 10.73 4.31 -17.28
N MET A 66 11.12 3.14 -17.76
CA MET A 66 10.22 1.98 -17.81
C MET A 66 9.84 1.48 -16.41
N ALA A 67 10.80 1.44 -15.49
CA ALA A 67 10.60 1.06 -14.10
C ALA A 67 9.72 2.06 -13.36
N THR A 68 9.99 3.36 -13.51
CA THR A 68 9.20 4.45 -12.94
C THR A 68 7.74 4.40 -13.41
N GLN A 69 7.50 4.21 -14.72
CA GLN A 69 6.14 4.05 -15.25
C GLN A 69 5.43 2.79 -14.72
N HIS A 70 6.16 1.69 -14.50
CA HIS A 70 5.56 0.49 -13.90
C HIS A 70 5.20 0.73 -12.44
N ARG A 71 6.08 1.36 -11.67
CA ARG A 71 5.81 1.74 -10.28
C ARG A 71 4.57 2.62 -10.17
N ILE A 72 4.46 3.68 -10.98
CA ILE A 72 3.28 4.57 -11.00
C ILE A 72 1.99 3.81 -11.31
N SER A 73 2.04 2.80 -12.18
CA SER A 73 0.86 1.97 -12.50
C SER A 73 0.40 1.05 -11.36
N ILE A 74 1.26 0.80 -10.36
CA ILE A 74 1.01 -0.06 -9.19
C ILE A 74 0.71 0.78 -7.95
N VAL A 75 1.50 1.83 -7.73
CA VAL A 75 1.45 2.73 -6.57
C VAL A 75 0.82 4.04 -7.02
N ASN A 76 -0.48 4.17 -6.78
CA ASN A 76 -1.26 5.37 -7.01
C ASN A 76 -2.52 5.33 -6.12
N ASN A 77 -3.09 6.50 -5.84
CA ASN A 77 -4.24 6.66 -4.93
C ASN A 77 -5.39 5.70 -5.27
N HIS A 78 -5.73 5.56 -6.56
CA HIS A 78 -6.82 4.67 -6.97
C HIS A 78 -6.58 3.21 -6.56
N THR A 79 -5.36 2.71 -6.81
CA THR A 79 -4.99 1.33 -6.51
C THR A 79 -4.93 1.09 -5.00
N LEU A 80 -4.27 1.99 -4.26
CA LEU A 80 -4.11 1.88 -2.82
C LEU A 80 -5.45 2.07 -2.08
N SER A 81 -6.28 3.00 -2.51
CA SER A 81 -7.66 3.17 -2.02
C SER A 81 -8.51 1.91 -2.22
N THR A 82 -8.44 1.31 -3.42
CA THR A 82 -9.16 0.06 -3.71
C THR A 82 -8.72 -1.07 -2.78
N ILE A 83 -7.42 -1.17 -2.50
CA ILE A 83 -6.87 -2.15 -1.57
C ILE A 83 -7.33 -1.86 -0.15
N SER A 84 -7.23 -0.61 0.30
CA SER A 84 -7.63 -0.15 1.62
C SER A 84 -9.05 -0.58 1.97
N ARG A 85 -9.99 -0.34 1.05
CA ARG A 85 -11.40 -0.74 1.17
C ARG A 85 -11.56 -2.26 1.15
N LYS A 86 -10.85 -2.96 0.27
CA LYS A 86 -10.91 -4.43 0.21
C LYS A 86 -10.43 -5.08 1.52
N LEU A 87 -9.45 -4.48 2.19
CA LEU A 87 -8.95 -4.90 3.49
C LEU A 87 -9.82 -4.40 4.66
N LYS A 88 -10.89 -3.63 4.37
CA LYS A 88 -11.78 -3.00 5.35
C LYS A 88 -11.06 -2.06 6.32
N ILE A 89 -9.94 -1.46 5.91
CA ILE A 89 -9.20 -0.48 6.73
C ILE A 89 -10.10 0.73 7.01
N ILE A 90 -10.79 1.21 5.98
CA ILE A 90 -11.68 2.37 6.05
C ILE A 90 -12.85 2.13 7.01
N ASP A 91 -13.32 0.89 7.15
CA ASP A 91 -14.41 0.55 8.06
C ASP A 91 -14.00 0.66 9.55
N ASN A 92 -12.70 0.79 9.82
CA ASN A 92 -12.12 0.79 11.17
C ASN A 92 -11.49 2.13 11.56
N ILE A 93 -11.66 3.19 10.77
CA ILE A 93 -11.08 4.50 11.06
C ILE A 93 -11.85 5.22 12.17
N ARG A 94 -11.13 6.01 12.97
CA ARG A 94 -11.68 6.93 13.96
C ARG A 94 -11.75 8.32 13.35
N THR A 95 -12.95 8.90 13.31
CA THR A 95 -13.19 10.25 12.80
C THR A 95 -13.90 11.11 13.84
N GLY A 96 -13.65 12.42 13.80
CA GLY A 96 -14.38 13.38 14.63
C GLY A 96 -15.87 13.42 14.32
N ASN A 97 -16.68 13.90 15.27
CA ASN A 97 -18.14 13.94 15.16
C ASN A 97 -18.64 14.81 14.01
N LYS A 98 -17.83 15.80 13.60
CA LYS A 98 -18.13 16.73 12.51
C LYS A 98 -17.43 16.38 11.20
N ALA A 99 -16.77 15.23 11.13
CA ALA A 99 -16.12 14.80 9.90
C ALA A 99 -17.20 14.60 8.81
N PHE A 100 -17.23 15.50 7.83
CA PHE A 100 -17.94 15.26 6.58
C PHE A 100 -17.18 14.17 5.80
N ILE A 101 -17.45 12.90 6.14
CA ILE A 101 -17.04 11.78 5.30
C ILE A 101 -18.06 11.68 4.17
N ASN A 102 -17.99 12.63 3.22
CA ASN A 102 -18.80 12.58 2.01
C ASN A 102 -18.26 11.48 1.09
N GLY A 103 -18.63 10.24 1.40
CA GLY A 103 -18.36 9.09 0.55
C GLY A 103 -16.88 8.77 0.36
N GLN A 104 -16.59 8.19 -0.81
CA GLN A 104 -15.29 7.65 -1.18
C GLN A 104 -14.30 8.77 -1.51
N ASN A 105 -13.21 8.88 -0.75
CA ASN A 105 -12.08 9.77 -1.07
C ASN A 105 -10.84 8.92 -1.34
N GLU A 106 -10.42 8.83 -2.61
CA GLU A 106 -9.29 7.96 -2.98
C GLU A 106 -7.97 8.37 -2.34
N LYS A 107 -7.72 9.67 -2.15
CA LYS A 107 -6.48 10.11 -1.50
C LYS A 107 -6.49 9.69 -0.03
N VAL A 108 -7.50 10.09 0.74
CA VAL A 108 -7.60 9.72 2.17
C VAL A 108 -7.56 8.21 2.38
N ASP A 109 -8.24 7.44 1.54
CA ASP A 109 -8.26 5.99 1.68
C ASP A 109 -6.89 5.34 1.35
N SER A 110 -6.14 5.94 0.42
CA SER A 110 -4.74 5.59 0.13
C SER A 110 -3.86 5.85 1.35
N ASP A 111 -4.03 7.01 1.96
CA ASP A 111 -3.19 7.47 3.08
C ASP A 111 -3.35 6.56 4.30
N PHE A 112 -4.59 6.10 4.56
CA PHE A 112 -4.84 5.09 5.58
C PHE A 112 -4.19 3.74 5.27
N PHE A 113 -4.10 3.35 4.00
CA PHE A 113 -3.36 2.14 3.65
C PHE A 113 -1.86 2.31 3.86
N GLU A 114 -1.29 3.45 3.48
CA GLU A 114 0.12 3.80 3.72
C GLU A 114 0.43 3.78 5.22
N ALA A 115 -0.36 4.48 6.04
CA ALA A 115 -0.21 4.49 7.49
C ALA A 115 -0.35 3.08 8.11
N PHE A 116 -1.24 2.24 7.58
CA PHE A 116 -1.38 0.86 8.02
C PHE A 116 -0.13 0.02 7.71
N ILE A 117 0.49 0.19 6.53
CA ILE A 117 1.76 -0.47 6.19
C ILE A 117 2.88 -0.01 7.12
N ALA A 118 2.94 1.29 7.46
CA ALA A 118 3.90 1.79 8.44
C ALA A 118 3.69 1.17 9.83
N ALA A 119 2.44 1.03 10.31
CA ALA A 119 2.16 0.36 11.57
C ALA A 119 2.61 -1.11 11.56
N LEU A 120 2.40 -1.84 10.45
CA LEU A 120 2.96 -3.19 10.31
C LEU A 120 4.49 -3.20 10.39
N TYR A 121 5.14 -2.24 9.76
CA TYR A 121 6.60 -2.11 9.82
C TYR A 121 7.09 -1.81 11.24
N VAL A 122 6.46 -0.87 11.95
CA VAL A 122 6.84 -0.51 13.32
C VAL A 122 6.67 -1.70 14.27
N GLU A 123 5.57 -2.45 14.14
CA GLU A 123 5.22 -3.53 15.07
C GLU A 123 5.84 -4.89 14.73
N LYS A 124 6.16 -5.14 13.45
CA LYS A 124 6.62 -6.46 12.97
C LYS A 124 7.85 -6.43 12.06
N GLY A 125 8.40 -5.26 11.80
CA GLY A 125 9.59 -5.08 10.98
C GLY A 125 9.34 -5.14 9.48
N LEU A 126 10.38 -4.78 8.72
CA LEU A 126 10.32 -4.62 7.27
C LEU A 126 10.01 -5.91 6.52
N ASP A 127 10.52 -7.06 6.98
CA ASP A 127 10.26 -8.36 6.34
C ASP A 127 8.77 -8.72 6.36
N PHE A 128 8.10 -8.53 7.51
CA PHE A 128 6.68 -8.78 7.64
C PHE A 128 5.86 -7.81 6.78
N ALA A 129 6.15 -6.51 6.86
CA ALA A 129 5.48 -5.48 6.07
C ALA A 129 5.63 -5.75 4.56
N THR A 130 6.84 -6.10 4.11
CA THR A 130 7.13 -6.45 2.71
C THR A 130 6.32 -7.66 2.24
N LYS A 131 6.30 -8.74 3.01
CA LYS A 131 5.53 -9.96 2.67
C LYS A 131 4.04 -9.66 2.59
N PHE A 132 3.50 -8.90 3.55
CA PHE A 132 2.11 -8.50 3.54
C PHE A 132 1.77 -7.62 2.33
N LEU A 133 2.59 -6.60 2.05
CA LEU A 133 2.40 -5.68 0.94
C LEU A 133 2.45 -6.40 -0.42
N LEU A 134 3.47 -7.23 -0.66
CA LEU A 134 3.60 -7.97 -1.92
C LEU A 134 2.47 -8.98 -2.12
N LYS A 135 2.01 -9.65 -1.05
CA LYS A 135 0.83 -10.52 -1.11
C LYS A 135 -0.42 -9.73 -1.53
N THR A 136 -0.59 -8.55 -0.96
CA THR A 136 -1.73 -7.66 -1.24
C THR A 136 -1.69 -7.11 -2.68
N LEU A 137 -0.50 -6.76 -3.17
CA LEU A 137 -0.29 -6.23 -4.52
C LEU A 137 -0.17 -7.31 -5.61
N LYS A 138 -0.13 -8.61 -5.28
CA LYS A 138 0.10 -9.71 -6.25
C LYS A 138 -0.75 -9.57 -7.52
N ASN A 139 -2.05 -9.34 -7.36
CA ASN A 139 -2.97 -9.22 -8.49
C ASN A 139 -2.77 -7.94 -9.30
N ILE A 140 -2.33 -6.86 -8.65
CA ILE A 140 -2.01 -5.60 -9.33
C ILE A 140 -0.74 -5.76 -10.17
N PHE A 141 0.30 -6.40 -9.64
CA PHE A 141 1.51 -6.73 -10.40
C PHE A 141 1.20 -7.58 -11.64
N ILE A 142 0.34 -8.59 -11.51
CA ILE A 142 -0.06 -9.43 -12.66
C ILE A 142 -0.81 -8.59 -13.69
N LYS A 143 -1.82 -7.82 -13.27
CA LYS A 143 -2.62 -6.99 -14.17
C LYS A 143 -1.78 -5.91 -14.86
N SER A 144 -0.89 -5.23 -14.14
CA SER A 144 -0.03 -4.19 -14.71
C SER A 144 0.96 -4.76 -15.74
N THR A 145 1.49 -5.96 -15.47
CA THR A 145 2.36 -6.68 -16.40
C THR A 145 1.61 -7.09 -17.67
N LEU A 146 0.43 -7.69 -17.54
CA LEU A 146 -0.41 -8.11 -18.69
C LEU A 146 -0.84 -6.93 -19.55
N LYS A 147 -1.32 -5.84 -18.92
CA LYS A 147 -1.71 -4.61 -19.63
C LYS A 147 -0.53 -4.06 -20.43
N ARG A 148 0.68 -4.11 -19.88
CA ARG A 148 1.89 -3.67 -20.59
C ARG A 148 2.19 -4.56 -21.78
N LEU A 149 2.18 -5.89 -21.64
CA LEU A 149 2.42 -6.84 -22.73
C LEU A 149 1.47 -6.65 -23.92
N GLN A 150 0.21 -6.31 -23.66
CA GLN A 150 -0.80 -6.04 -24.71
C GLN A 150 -0.52 -4.75 -25.50
N ILE A 151 0.19 -3.79 -24.90
CA ILE A 151 0.48 -2.47 -25.49
C ILE A 151 1.87 -2.43 -26.16
N LEU A 152 2.73 -3.43 -25.93
CA LEU A 152 4.09 -3.43 -26.48
C LEU A 152 4.11 -3.60 -28.00
N LYS A 153 4.82 -2.68 -28.67
CA LYS A 153 5.24 -2.84 -30.07
C LYS A 153 6.10 -4.12 -30.20
N PRO A 154 6.08 -4.82 -31.36
CA PRO A 154 6.76 -6.11 -31.55
C PRO A 154 8.23 -6.13 -31.09
N GLN A 155 8.96 -5.03 -31.26
CA GLN A 155 10.37 -4.92 -30.88
C GLN A 155 10.65 -5.05 -29.37
N TYR A 156 9.65 -4.86 -28.50
CA TYR A 156 9.81 -4.98 -27.05
C TYR A 156 9.39 -6.34 -26.50
N ARG A 157 8.86 -7.25 -27.33
CA ARG A 157 8.45 -8.61 -26.90
C ARG A 157 9.63 -9.44 -26.40
N ASN A 158 10.81 -9.27 -26.99
CA ASN A 158 12.00 -10.06 -26.65
C ASN A 158 12.59 -9.72 -25.27
N CYS A 159 12.29 -8.56 -24.69
CA CYS A 159 12.74 -8.18 -23.34
C CYS A 159 11.97 -8.92 -22.22
N PHE A 160 10.85 -9.57 -22.55
CA PHE A 160 9.95 -10.23 -21.60
C PHE A 160 9.97 -11.77 -21.67
N ASN A 161 10.89 -12.36 -22.45
CA ASN A 161 11.07 -13.82 -22.55
C ASN A 161 11.84 -14.43 -21.35
N GLN A 162 11.41 -14.11 -20.13
CA GLN A 162 11.89 -14.72 -18.88
C GLN A 162 10.72 -14.89 -17.89
N PRO A 163 10.80 -15.78 -16.89
CA PRO A 163 9.65 -16.36 -16.18
C PRO A 163 8.98 -15.39 -15.18
N ALA A 164 8.57 -14.20 -15.63
CA ALA A 164 7.81 -13.23 -14.83
C ALA A 164 6.34 -13.63 -14.59
N LEU A 165 5.90 -14.76 -15.17
CA LEU A 165 4.52 -15.25 -15.16
C LEU A 165 4.29 -16.51 -14.33
N LEU A 166 5.31 -17.08 -13.68
CA LEU A 166 5.16 -18.24 -12.80
C LEU A 166 4.85 -17.79 -11.36
N ILE A 167 3.57 -17.56 -11.02
CA ILE A 167 3.05 -17.50 -9.64
C ILE A 167 1.61 -18.01 -9.60
#